data_AF-A0AAD6FY94-F1
#
_entry.id   AF-A0AAD6FY94-F1
#
_cell.length_a   1.000
_cell.length_b   1.000
_cell.length_c   1.000
_cell.angle_alpha   90.00
_cell.angle_beta   90.00
_cell.angle_gamma   90.00
#
_symmetry.space_group_name_H-M   'P 1'
#
loop_
_entity.id
_entity.type
_entity.pdbx_description
1 polymer ?
#
loop_
_entity_poly.entity_id
_entity_poly.type
_entity_poly.pdbx_seq_one_letter_code
_entity_poly.pdbx_strand_id
1 'polypeptide(L)'
;MLASNIHINPPVSPSLPVADPATYSPDEVPSCGGHGTLEILTIIRFLEEHGIECCIVGVSALIFYGAGRVRDEWDLCVPDTKVTEAAALLSSELLSDKIHPVPPHSTSYPFSLSHTYHRFKGRGIHFYFVLMPAHDAHIPSGPFQLQRSPSGLPYPTLPNLMQSYLDMNDDVSLCDCIDGSNVSEEWGHRHLDLDGTNDLEWTTRMNKVVNQAAQGKGWLFVHYFPTQTINKREKWESRVRSKKGRLGWTTPDHLFDTRFRLKGSPDPWTQKRMSC
;
A
#
# COMPACT_ATOMS: atom_id res chain seq x y z
N MET A 1 -11.87 29.75 4.14
CA MET A 1 -12.12 28.45 4.79
C MET A 1 -12.78 27.53 3.77
N LEU A 2 -11.98 26.76 3.05
CA LEU A 2 -12.47 25.79 2.07
C LEU A 2 -12.89 24.53 2.83
N ALA A 3 -14.17 24.20 2.80
CA ALA A 3 -14.66 22.92 3.29
C ALA A 3 -14.02 21.82 2.43
N SER A 4 -13.15 21.00 3.00
CA SER A 4 -12.68 19.79 2.33
C SER A 4 -13.87 18.83 2.26
N ASN A 5 -14.41 18.67 1.05
CA ASN A 5 -15.41 17.65 0.79
C ASN A 5 -14.75 16.30 1.02
N ILE A 6 -15.07 15.65 2.15
CA ILE A 6 -14.72 14.25 2.39
C ILE A 6 -15.56 13.44 1.39
N HIS A 7 -14.95 13.07 0.27
CA HIS A 7 -15.60 12.23 -0.72
C HIS A 7 -15.58 10.79 -0.21
N ILE A 8 -16.65 10.37 0.44
CA ILE A 8 -16.87 8.96 0.78
C ILE A 8 -17.45 8.31 -0.47
N ASN A 9 -16.79 7.28 -1.00
CA ASN A 9 -17.36 6.48 -2.08
C ASN A 9 -18.66 5.85 -1.58
N PRO A 10 -19.77 5.92 -2.35
CA PRO A 10 -21.00 5.25 -1.95
C PRO A 10 -20.74 3.73 -1.84
N PRO A 11 -21.38 3.06 -0.86
CA PRO A 11 -21.21 1.62 -0.67
C PRO A 11 -21.58 0.86 -1.95
N VAL A 12 -20.68 -0.04 -2.38
CA VAL A 12 -20.92 -0.95 -3.50
C VAL A 12 -22.12 -1.86 -3.14
N SER A 13 -23.15 -1.88 -3.99
CA SER A 13 -24.34 -2.73 -3.78
C SER A 13 -23.94 -4.23 -3.75
N PRO A 14 -24.47 -5.03 -2.82
CA PRO A 14 -24.08 -6.43 -2.63
C PRO A 14 -24.69 -7.40 -3.67
N SER A 15 -25.32 -6.89 -4.73
CA SER A 15 -26.00 -7.73 -5.72
C SER A 15 -25.01 -8.26 -6.77
N LEU A 16 -24.07 -9.09 -6.34
CA LEU A 16 -23.36 -10.00 -7.24
C LEU A 16 -23.95 -11.41 -7.05
N PRO A 17 -24.26 -12.12 -8.15
CA PRO A 17 -24.80 -13.47 -8.06
C PRO A 17 -23.82 -14.40 -7.35
N VAL A 18 -24.33 -15.19 -6.40
CA VAL A 18 -23.58 -16.25 -5.73
C VAL A 18 -23.30 -17.35 -6.75
N ALA A 19 -22.02 -17.68 -6.97
CA ALA A 19 -21.62 -18.72 -7.92
C ALA A 19 -22.11 -20.10 -7.47
N ASP A 20 -22.61 -20.90 -8.42
CA ASP A 20 -23.01 -22.29 -8.22
C ASP A 20 -21.78 -23.15 -7.88
N PRO A 21 -21.72 -23.81 -6.70
CA PRO A 21 -20.61 -24.67 -6.30
C PRO A 21 -20.29 -25.79 -7.30
N ALA A 22 -21.26 -26.20 -8.13
CA ALA A 22 -21.09 -27.25 -9.14
C ALA A 22 -20.25 -26.82 -10.36
N THR A 23 -19.94 -25.52 -10.50
CA THR A 23 -19.16 -24.95 -11.62
C THR A 23 -17.78 -24.43 -11.20
N TYR A 24 -17.32 -24.77 -10.00
CA TYR A 24 -16.04 -24.30 -9.47
C TYR A 24 -14.87 -24.90 -10.27
N SER A 25 -14.35 -24.12 -11.22
CA SER A 25 -12.98 -24.28 -11.69
C SER A 25 -12.07 -23.52 -10.73
N PRO A 26 -11.01 -24.15 -10.19
CA PRO A 26 -10.05 -23.43 -9.36
C PRO A 26 -9.43 -22.29 -10.20
N ASP A 27 -9.23 -21.15 -9.56
CA ASP A 27 -8.51 -20.04 -10.16
C ASP A 27 -7.08 -20.50 -10.53
N GLU A 28 -6.58 -20.05 -11.67
CA GLU A 28 -5.20 -20.26 -12.08
C GLU A 28 -4.22 -19.48 -11.19
N VAL A 29 -2.98 -19.97 -11.14
CA VAL A 29 -1.89 -19.32 -10.41
C VAL A 29 -1.48 -18.04 -11.15
N PRO A 30 -1.40 -16.88 -10.47
CA PRO A 30 -0.98 -15.63 -11.09
C PRO A 30 0.44 -15.68 -11.67
N SER A 31 0.74 -14.76 -12.59
CA SER A 31 2.08 -14.65 -13.17
C SER A 31 3.20 -14.48 -12.15
N CYS A 32 4.44 -14.69 -12.60
CA CYS A 32 5.66 -14.45 -11.83
C CYS A 32 5.72 -15.24 -10.51
N GLY A 33 5.35 -16.53 -10.54
CA GLY A 33 5.40 -17.41 -9.37
C GLY A 33 4.27 -17.14 -8.36
N GLY A 34 3.10 -16.70 -8.83
CA GLY A 34 1.96 -16.38 -7.99
C GLY A 34 1.92 -14.93 -7.49
N HIS A 35 2.85 -14.07 -7.93
CA HIS A 35 2.93 -12.69 -7.49
C HIS A 35 1.93 -11.75 -8.17
N GLY A 36 1.40 -12.12 -9.33
CA GLY A 36 0.41 -11.30 -10.05
C GLY A 36 0.99 -10.06 -10.74
N THR A 37 2.29 -10.10 -11.05
CA THR A 37 3.08 -8.93 -11.47
C THR A 37 2.72 -8.46 -12.88
N LEU A 38 2.48 -9.38 -13.82
CA LEU A 38 2.05 -9.02 -15.18
C LEU A 38 0.59 -8.56 -15.20
N GLU A 39 -0.25 -9.13 -14.34
CA GLU A 39 -1.65 -8.74 -14.20
C GLU A 39 -1.75 -7.30 -13.70
N ILE A 40 -1.07 -6.95 -12.59
CA ILE A 40 -1.10 -5.57 -12.10
C ILE A 40 -0.43 -4.59 -13.07
N LEU A 41 0.64 -4.99 -13.77
CA LEU A 41 1.27 -4.16 -14.81
C LEU A 41 0.28 -3.84 -15.94
N THR A 42 -0.56 -4.80 -16.32
CA THR A 42 -1.61 -4.60 -17.33
C THR A 42 -2.63 -3.56 -16.86
N ILE A 43 -3.06 -3.64 -15.60
CA ILE A 43 -3.99 -2.67 -15.00
C ILE A 43 -3.39 -1.27 -14.96
N ILE A 44 -2.13 -1.16 -14.52
CA ILE A 44 -1.42 0.11 -14.45
C ILE A 44 -1.28 0.76 -15.82
N ARG A 45 -0.82 0.00 -16.83
CA ARG A 45 -0.69 0.51 -18.20
C ARG A 45 -2.01 1.00 -18.76
N PHE A 46 -3.08 0.26 -18.51
CA PHE A 46 -4.43 0.68 -18.92
C PHE A 46 -4.83 2.02 -18.29
N LEU A 47 -4.59 2.23 -16.99
CA LEU A 47 -4.86 3.52 -16.34
C LEU A 47 -3.98 4.64 -16.89
N GLU A 48 -2.68 4.38 -17.08
CA GLU A 48 -1.71 5.34 -17.64
C GLU A 48 -2.09 5.76 -19.08
N GLU A 49 -2.54 4.82 -19.91
CA GLU A 49 -3.04 5.07 -21.28
C GLU A 49 -4.28 5.98 -21.29
N HIS A 50 -5.06 5.98 -20.20
CA HIS A 50 -6.22 6.86 -20.01
C HIS A 50 -5.86 8.13 -19.21
N GLY A 51 -4.57 8.43 -19.03
CA GLY A 51 -4.11 9.65 -18.36
C GLY A 51 -4.30 9.65 -16.85
N ILE A 52 -4.48 8.47 -16.24
CA ILE A 52 -4.56 8.31 -14.79
C ILE A 52 -3.23 7.75 -14.29
N GLU A 53 -2.42 8.63 -13.71
CA GLU A 53 -1.22 8.20 -13.00
C GLU A 53 -1.62 7.39 -11.76
N CYS A 54 -0.87 6.32 -11.50
CA CYS A 54 -1.12 5.43 -10.37
C CYS A 54 0.19 4.99 -9.72
N CYS A 55 0.11 4.52 -8.49
CA CYS A 55 1.27 4.18 -7.69
C CYS A 55 0.98 2.98 -6.78
N ILE A 56 1.91 2.03 -6.73
CA ILE A 56 1.78 0.84 -5.88
C ILE A 56 2.28 1.14 -4.48
N VAL A 57 1.41 0.97 -3.48
CA VAL A 57 1.68 1.27 -2.07
C VAL A 57 1.62 0.00 -1.22
N GLY A 58 1.50 0.17 0.11
CA GLY A 58 1.28 -0.91 1.06
C GLY A 58 2.39 -1.97 1.04
N VAL A 59 1.99 -3.24 1.17
CA VAL A 59 2.93 -4.37 1.28
C VAL A 59 3.80 -4.52 0.03
N SER A 60 3.24 -4.23 -1.15
CA SER A 60 3.98 -4.31 -2.41
C SER A 60 5.15 -3.32 -2.46
N ALA A 61 4.96 -2.10 -1.97
CA ALA A 61 6.02 -1.10 -1.90
C ALA A 61 7.11 -1.52 -0.88
N LEU A 62 6.72 -2.09 0.25
CA LEU A 62 7.67 -2.64 1.23
C LEU A 62 8.52 -3.77 0.62
N ILE A 63 7.91 -4.72 -0.10
CA ILE A 63 8.63 -5.79 -0.81
C ILE A 63 9.58 -5.20 -1.85
N PHE A 64 9.14 -4.19 -2.60
CA PHE A 64 9.97 -3.49 -3.57
C PHE A 64 11.20 -2.84 -2.91
N TYR A 65 11.07 -2.28 -1.71
CA TYR A 65 12.20 -1.76 -0.96
C TYR A 65 12.91 -2.79 -0.07
N GLY A 66 12.63 -4.09 -0.26
CA GLY A 66 13.42 -5.19 0.31
C GLY A 66 12.86 -5.83 1.56
N ALA A 67 11.67 -5.47 2.02
CA ALA A 67 11.05 -6.11 3.17
C ALA A 67 10.63 -7.56 2.85
N GLY A 68 10.87 -8.47 3.80
CA GLY A 68 10.44 -9.85 3.72
C GLY A 68 8.98 -10.03 4.13
N ARG A 69 8.05 -9.59 3.28
CA ARG A 69 6.60 -9.68 3.50
C ARG A 69 5.92 -10.63 2.53
N VAL A 70 4.76 -11.14 2.94
CA VAL A 70 3.82 -11.85 2.08
C VAL A 70 2.73 -10.87 1.67
N ARG A 71 2.44 -10.82 0.37
CA ARG A 71 1.40 -9.98 -0.21
C ARG A 71 0.15 -10.82 -0.45
N ASP A 72 -0.96 -10.41 0.15
CA ASP A 72 -2.26 -11.04 -0.08
C ASP A 72 -2.96 -10.44 -1.31
N GLU A 73 -2.82 -9.14 -1.54
CA GLU A 73 -3.36 -8.43 -2.70
C GLU A 73 -2.52 -7.17 -3.02
N TRP A 74 -2.76 -6.56 -4.18
CA TRP A 74 -2.06 -5.34 -4.56
C TRP A 74 -2.80 -4.08 -4.09
N ASP A 75 -2.06 -3.14 -3.48
CA ASP A 75 -2.57 -1.82 -3.12
C ASP A 75 -2.17 -0.80 -4.19
N LEU A 76 -3.16 -0.28 -4.93
CA LEU A 76 -2.96 0.73 -5.96
C LEU A 76 -3.63 2.03 -5.55
N CYS A 77 -2.86 3.12 -5.50
CA CYS A 77 -3.41 4.44 -5.28
C CYS A 77 -3.39 5.29 -6.56
N VAL A 78 -4.37 6.19 -6.67
CA VAL A 78 -4.52 7.19 -7.73
C VAL A 78 -4.79 8.56 -7.12
N PRO A 79 -4.59 9.68 -7.84
CA PRO A 79 -4.97 11.00 -7.34
C PRO A 79 -6.42 11.00 -6.85
N ASP A 80 -6.66 11.67 -5.71
CA ASP A 80 -7.97 11.67 -5.04
C ASP A 80 -9.12 12.07 -5.97
N THR A 81 -8.87 13.02 -6.87
CA THR A 81 -9.83 13.54 -7.86
C THR A 81 -10.13 12.55 -9.00
N LYS A 82 -9.35 11.47 -9.12
CA LYS A 82 -9.42 10.47 -10.19
C LYS A 82 -9.93 9.11 -9.72
N VAL A 83 -10.17 8.90 -8.43
CA VAL A 83 -10.62 7.59 -7.89
C VAL A 83 -11.91 7.11 -8.57
N THR A 84 -12.93 7.97 -8.64
CA THR A 84 -14.22 7.62 -9.26
C THR A 84 -14.07 7.30 -10.76
N GLU A 85 -13.25 8.07 -11.47
CA GLU A 85 -12.96 7.88 -12.90
C GLU A 85 -12.22 6.56 -13.13
N ALA A 86 -11.18 6.28 -12.34
CA ALA A 86 -10.41 5.05 -12.38
C ALA A 86 -11.29 3.83 -12.07
N ALA A 87 -12.12 3.90 -11.03
CA ALA A 87 -13.04 2.81 -10.67
C ALA A 87 -14.05 2.51 -11.79
N ALA A 88 -14.57 3.56 -12.45
CA ALA A 88 -15.48 3.41 -13.58
C ALA A 88 -14.79 2.77 -14.80
N LEU A 89 -13.56 3.20 -15.12
CA LEU A 89 -12.76 2.61 -16.21
C LEU A 89 -12.45 1.12 -15.95
N LEU A 90 -12.04 0.76 -14.74
CA LEU A 90 -11.75 -0.61 -14.35
C LEU A 90 -12.99 -1.52 -14.30
N SER A 91 -14.18 -0.92 -14.19
CA SER A 91 -15.47 -1.62 -14.24
C SER A 91 -16.08 -1.65 -15.65
N SER A 92 -15.41 -1.04 -16.65
CA SER A 92 -15.92 -0.94 -18.01
C SER A 92 -15.73 -2.23 -18.81
N GLU A 93 -16.42 -2.33 -19.95
CA GLU A 93 -16.28 -3.45 -20.88
C GLU A 93 -14.87 -3.57 -21.50
N LEU A 94 -14.02 -2.54 -21.37
CA LEU A 94 -12.65 -2.57 -21.90
C LEU A 94 -11.72 -3.53 -21.14
N LEU A 95 -12.07 -3.87 -19.90
CA LEU A 95 -11.34 -4.80 -19.05
C LEU A 95 -12.21 -5.93 -18.51
N SER A 96 -13.44 -6.06 -19.00
CA SER A 96 -14.41 -7.02 -18.47
C SER A 96 -14.03 -8.47 -18.74
N ASP A 97 -13.11 -8.75 -19.66
CA ASP A 97 -12.51 -10.07 -19.89
C ASP A 97 -11.37 -10.38 -18.90
N LYS A 98 -10.71 -9.35 -18.35
CA LYS A 98 -9.52 -9.50 -17.48
C LYS A 98 -9.84 -9.42 -16.00
N ILE A 99 -10.70 -8.49 -15.60
CA ILE A 99 -11.05 -8.25 -14.20
C ILE A 99 -12.55 -8.05 -14.02
N HIS A 100 -13.00 -8.13 -12.78
CA HIS A 100 -14.35 -7.73 -12.39
C HIS A 100 -14.33 -7.13 -10.99
N PRO A 101 -15.23 -6.17 -10.69
CA PRO A 101 -15.39 -5.67 -9.34
C PRO A 101 -15.90 -6.78 -8.43
N VAL A 102 -15.39 -6.80 -7.20
CA VAL A 102 -15.85 -7.69 -6.13
C VAL A 102 -16.21 -6.84 -4.91
N PRO A 103 -16.99 -7.38 -3.96
CA PRO A 103 -17.28 -6.64 -2.74
C PRO A 103 -15.97 -6.24 -2.04
N PRO A 104 -15.92 -5.05 -1.42
CA PRO A 104 -14.84 -4.70 -0.50
C PRO A 104 -14.66 -5.76 0.58
N HIS A 105 -13.52 -5.72 1.28
CA HIS A 105 -13.31 -6.63 2.39
C HIS A 105 -14.45 -6.54 3.40
N SER A 106 -14.97 -7.70 3.79
CA SER A 106 -16.04 -7.81 4.79
C SER A 106 -15.58 -7.37 6.18
N THR A 107 -14.27 -7.46 6.43
CA THR A 107 -13.62 -7.05 7.67
C THR A 107 -12.53 -6.04 7.39
N SER A 108 -12.46 -5.02 8.23
CA SER A 108 -11.38 -4.06 8.19
C SER A 108 -10.12 -4.64 8.82
N TYR A 109 -8.95 -4.40 8.21
CA TYR A 109 -7.67 -4.70 8.82
C TYR A 109 -7.31 -3.60 9.84
N PRO A 110 -6.48 -3.90 10.88
CA PRO A 110 -5.98 -2.87 11.77
C PRO A 110 -5.29 -1.75 11.00
N PHE A 111 -5.58 -0.49 11.37
CA PHE A 111 -5.00 0.72 10.77
C PHE A 111 -5.17 0.81 9.23
N SER A 112 -6.28 0.27 8.71
CA SER A 112 -6.57 0.27 7.27
C SER A 112 -8.04 0.58 6.99
N LEU A 113 -8.28 1.20 5.84
CA LEU A 113 -9.62 1.45 5.30
C LEU A 113 -9.93 0.56 4.09
N SER A 114 -9.25 -0.58 3.92
CA SER A 114 -9.42 -1.46 2.75
C SER A 114 -10.86 -1.95 2.53
N HIS A 115 -11.66 -2.04 3.60
CA HIS A 115 -13.09 -2.35 3.56
C HIS A 115 -13.96 -1.25 2.93
N THR A 116 -13.41 -0.06 2.69
CA THR A 116 -14.11 1.09 2.07
C THR A 116 -13.69 1.34 0.62
N TYR A 117 -12.67 0.62 0.14
CA TYR A 117 -12.08 0.85 -1.18
C TYR A 117 -12.71 -0.03 -2.25
N HIS A 118 -12.58 0.40 -3.51
CA HIS A 118 -12.95 -0.43 -4.64
C HIS A 118 -12.00 -1.63 -4.72
N ARG A 119 -12.55 -2.83 -4.88
CA ARG A 119 -11.78 -4.07 -4.96
C ARG A 119 -12.11 -4.80 -6.24
N PHE A 120 -11.09 -5.34 -6.87
CA PHE A 120 -11.20 -6.03 -8.15
C PHE A 120 -10.52 -7.39 -8.08
N LYS A 121 -11.03 -8.34 -8.85
CA LYS A 121 -10.49 -9.69 -8.99
C LYS A 121 -10.18 -10.00 -10.46
N GLY A 122 -9.06 -10.66 -10.72
CA GLY A 122 -8.74 -11.26 -12.02
C GLY A 122 -9.74 -12.35 -12.40
N ARG A 123 -10.16 -12.41 -13.67
CA ARG A 123 -11.04 -13.47 -14.15
C ARG A 123 -10.26 -14.77 -14.32
N GLY A 124 -10.72 -15.82 -13.63
CA GLY A 124 -10.12 -17.15 -13.68
C GLY A 124 -8.71 -17.23 -13.07
N ILE A 125 -8.23 -16.19 -12.37
CA ILE A 125 -6.88 -16.13 -11.81
C ILE A 125 -6.98 -15.64 -10.35
N HIS A 126 -6.13 -16.19 -9.47
CA HIS A 126 -6.11 -15.84 -8.04
C HIS A 126 -5.38 -14.52 -7.79
N PHE A 127 -5.88 -13.44 -8.40
CA PHE A 127 -5.29 -12.11 -8.39
C PHE A 127 -6.31 -11.08 -7.90
N TYR A 128 -5.93 -10.28 -6.91
CA TYR A 128 -6.76 -9.23 -6.32
C TYR A 128 -5.98 -7.94 -6.20
N PHE A 129 -6.69 -6.82 -6.32
CA PHE A 129 -6.15 -5.51 -5.99
C PHE A 129 -7.24 -4.58 -5.46
N VAL A 130 -6.82 -3.61 -4.66
CA VAL A 130 -7.64 -2.51 -4.18
C VAL A 130 -7.22 -1.20 -4.83
N LEU A 131 -8.20 -0.36 -5.14
CA LEU A 131 -8.00 0.99 -5.66
C LEU A 131 -8.41 2.01 -4.59
N MET A 132 -7.46 2.85 -4.18
CA MET A 132 -7.65 3.85 -3.13
C MET A 132 -7.20 5.25 -3.54
N PRO A 133 -7.68 6.32 -2.90
CA PRO A 133 -7.09 7.66 -3.05
C PRO A 133 -5.66 7.69 -2.50
N ALA A 134 -4.78 8.45 -3.16
CA ALA A 134 -3.38 8.63 -2.76
C ALA A 134 -3.24 9.21 -1.35
N HIS A 135 -4.10 10.17 -1.01
CA HIS A 135 -4.13 10.77 0.31
C HIS A 135 -4.30 9.72 1.43
N ASP A 136 -5.09 8.67 1.23
CA ASP A 136 -5.34 7.68 2.27
C ASP A 136 -4.15 6.73 2.50
N ALA A 137 -3.20 6.69 1.55
CA ALA A 137 -1.89 6.07 1.73
C ALA A 137 -0.81 7.07 2.21
N HIS A 138 -1.23 8.29 2.56
CA HIS A 138 -0.35 9.43 2.86
C HIS A 138 0.70 9.66 1.75
N ILE A 139 0.30 9.44 0.49
CA ILE A 139 1.12 9.75 -0.67
C ILE A 139 0.66 11.10 -1.23
N PRO A 140 1.57 12.07 -1.47
CA PRO A 140 1.20 13.37 -2.01
C PRO A 140 0.37 13.25 -3.31
N SER A 141 -0.82 13.85 -3.30
CA SER A 141 -1.70 13.95 -4.46
C SER A 141 -1.22 15.07 -5.41
N GLY A 142 -0.13 14.80 -6.12
CA GLY A 142 0.43 15.59 -7.21
C GLY A 142 0.93 14.67 -8.32
N PRO A 143 1.71 15.16 -9.31
CA PRO A 143 2.45 14.22 -10.15
C PRO A 143 3.30 13.35 -9.23
N PHE A 144 3.08 12.04 -9.30
CA PHE A 144 3.76 11.14 -8.38
C PHE A 144 5.25 11.19 -8.66
N GLN A 145 6.03 11.31 -7.58
CA GLN A 145 7.47 11.05 -7.68
C GLN A 145 7.63 9.54 -7.61
N LEU A 146 7.79 8.94 -8.80
CA LEU A 146 7.79 7.50 -8.97
C LEU A 146 9.21 6.95 -9.12
N GLN A 147 9.45 5.83 -8.45
CA GLN A 147 10.51 4.89 -8.75
C GLN A 147 9.90 3.71 -9.51
N ARG A 148 10.30 3.50 -10.77
CA ARG A 148 9.88 2.30 -11.51
C ARG A 148 10.78 1.12 -11.20
N SER A 149 10.17 -0.06 -11.06
CA SER A 149 10.92 -1.32 -11.02
C SER A 149 11.48 -1.67 -12.41
N PRO A 150 12.39 -2.64 -12.51
CA PRO A 150 12.84 -3.17 -13.80
C PRO A 150 11.71 -3.74 -14.67
N SER A 151 10.59 -4.13 -14.06
CA SER A 151 9.38 -4.60 -14.75
C SER A 151 8.46 -3.45 -15.20
N GLY A 152 8.78 -2.22 -14.81
CA GLY A 152 8.03 -1.00 -15.15
C GLY A 152 6.93 -0.62 -14.15
N LEU A 153 6.78 -1.35 -13.04
CA LEU A 153 5.79 -1.03 -12.02
C LEU A 153 6.14 0.27 -11.27
N PRO A 154 5.19 1.21 -11.08
CA PRO A 154 5.41 2.48 -10.41
C PRO A 154 5.25 2.33 -8.89
N TYR A 155 6.28 2.72 -8.14
CA TYR A 155 6.27 2.80 -6.68
C TYR A 155 6.59 4.23 -6.24
N PRO A 156 6.22 4.67 -5.01
CA PRO A 156 6.70 5.95 -4.50
C PRO A 156 8.22 5.89 -4.38
N THR A 157 8.91 7.00 -4.56
CA THR A 157 10.34 7.08 -4.18
C THR A 157 10.52 6.71 -2.70
N LEU A 158 11.69 6.17 -2.35
CA LEU A 158 11.98 5.76 -0.98
C LEU A 158 11.76 6.88 0.05
N PRO A 159 12.17 8.14 -0.19
CA PRO A 159 11.87 9.25 0.73
C PRO A 159 10.37 9.46 0.94
N ASN A 160 9.56 9.48 -0.13
CA ASN A 160 8.13 9.68 -0.01
C ASN A 160 7.44 8.54 0.75
N LEU A 161 7.86 7.30 0.49
CA LEU A 161 7.31 6.14 1.20
C LEU A 161 7.65 6.17 2.69
N MET A 162 8.91 6.47 3.05
CA MET A 162 9.31 6.55 4.45
C MET A 162 8.70 7.76 5.18
N GLN A 163 8.56 8.89 4.49
CA GLN A 163 7.90 10.07 5.03
C GLN A 163 6.44 9.77 5.37
N SER A 164 5.71 9.12 4.47
CA SER A 164 4.35 8.62 4.70
C SER A 164 4.26 7.79 5.99
N TYR A 165 5.16 6.83 6.21
CA TYR A 165 5.13 6.02 7.44
C TYR A 165 5.49 6.80 8.71
N LEU A 166 6.35 7.81 8.63
CA LEU A 166 6.61 8.72 9.75
C LEU A 166 5.36 9.53 10.11
N ASP A 167 4.73 10.13 9.09
CA ASP A 167 3.60 11.02 9.26
C ASP A 167 2.32 10.28 9.69
N MET A 168 2.11 9.05 9.24
CA MET A 168 1.01 8.18 9.69
C MET A 168 1.24 7.55 11.08
N ASN A 169 2.42 7.75 11.66
CA ASN A 169 2.89 6.98 12.82
C ASN A 169 2.84 5.44 12.61
N ASP A 170 3.05 4.98 11.38
CA ASP A 170 3.12 3.54 11.05
C ASP A 170 4.51 2.98 11.39
N ASP A 171 4.66 2.55 12.64
CA ASP A 171 5.92 2.04 13.16
C ASP A 171 6.39 0.75 12.47
N VAL A 172 5.45 -0.11 12.11
CA VAL A 172 5.72 -1.43 11.57
C VAL A 172 6.23 -1.31 10.14
N SER A 173 5.53 -0.55 9.29
CA SER A 173 5.95 -0.32 7.91
C SER A 173 7.23 0.52 7.85
N LEU A 174 7.41 1.49 8.76
CA LEU A 174 8.64 2.26 8.86
C LEU A 174 9.84 1.36 9.18
N CYS A 175 9.75 0.51 10.21
CA CYS A 175 10.83 -0.42 10.56
C CYS A 175 11.16 -1.36 9.41
N ASP A 176 10.14 -1.88 8.73
CA ASP A 176 10.36 -2.79 7.62
C ASP A 176 10.98 -2.12 6.39
N CYS A 177 10.61 -0.89 6.10
CA CYS A 177 11.21 -0.10 5.04
C CYS A 177 12.68 0.25 5.37
N ILE A 178 12.97 0.63 6.63
CA ILE A 178 14.33 0.86 7.14
C ILE A 178 15.18 -0.40 7.03
N ASP A 179 14.63 -1.55 7.42
CA ASP A 179 15.35 -2.82 7.39
C ASP A 179 15.53 -3.31 5.95
N GLY A 180 14.53 -3.17 5.08
CA GLY A 180 14.60 -3.58 3.68
C GLY A 180 15.60 -2.74 2.88
N SER A 181 15.64 -1.42 3.10
CA SER A 181 16.52 -0.51 2.36
C SER A 181 17.90 -0.32 3.01
N ASN A 182 18.04 -0.68 4.29
CA ASN A 182 19.24 -0.47 5.09
C ASN A 182 19.79 0.97 5.11
N VAL A 183 18.94 1.98 4.97
CA VAL A 183 19.31 3.40 5.03
C VAL A 183 19.93 3.82 6.37
N SER A 184 20.92 4.73 6.36
CA SER A 184 21.56 5.23 7.58
C SER A 184 20.76 6.35 8.24
N GLU A 185 21.17 6.77 9.44
CA GLU A 185 20.51 7.88 10.15
C GLU A 185 20.68 9.20 9.37
N GLU A 186 21.89 9.44 8.85
CA GLU A 186 22.26 10.59 8.01
C GLU A 186 21.55 10.57 6.66
N TRP A 187 21.13 9.40 6.18
CA TRP A 187 20.27 9.33 5.01
C TRP A 187 18.92 10.01 5.32
N GLY A 188 18.31 9.73 6.47
CA GLY A 188 17.04 10.35 6.84
C GLY A 188 17.15 11.86 7.00
N HIS A 189 18.19 12.35 7.67
CA HIS A 189 18.43 13.79 7.81
C HIS A 189 18.60 14.54 6.48
N ARG A 190 18.99 13.85 5.41
CA ARG A 190 19.16 14.46 4.08
C ARG A 190 17.93 14.38 3.19
N HIS A 191 17.03 13.42 3.42
CA HIS A 191 15.95 13.10 2.48
C HIS A 191 14.54 13.19 3.07
N LEU A 192 14.41 13.23 4.41
CA LEU A 192 13.12 13.25 5.10
C LEU A 192 12.91 14.58 5.80
N ASP A 193 11.64 15.00 5.89
CA ASP A 193 11.23 16.06 6.80
C ASP A 193 11.04 15.46 8.20
N LEU A 194 12.07 15.63 9.03
CA LEU A 194 12.11 15.16 10.40
C LEU A 194 11.68 16.22 11.42
N ASP A 195 11.32 17.42 10.97
CA ASP A 195 10.92 18.49 11.88
C ASP A 195 9.46 18.35 12.30
N GLY A 196 9.18 18.73 13.56
CA GLY A 196 7.84 18.63 14.13
C GLY A 196 7.40 17.19 14.44
N THR A 197 6.10 16.95 14.26
CA THR A 197 5.43 15.72 14.69
C THR A 197 4.71 15.03 13.54
N ASN A 198 4.24 13.80 13.77
CA ASN A 198 3.38 13.09 12.84
C ASN A 198 2.08 13.87 12.51
N ASP A 199 1.43 13.50 11.40
CA ASP A 199 0.29 14.21 10.83
C ASP A 199 -1.04 13.86 11.55
N LEU A 200 -1.35 14.66 12.56
CA LEU A 200 -2.57 14.49 13.36
C LEU A 200 -3.83 14.97 12.64
N GLU A 201 -3.70 15.85 11.64
CA GLU A 201 -4.84 16.29 10.84
C GLU A 201 -5.32 15.15 9.95
N TRP A 202 -4.40 14.53 9.22
CA TRP A 202 -4.65 13.31 8.47
C TRP A 202 -5.23 12.22 9.38
N THR A 203 -4.59 11.95 10.52
CA THR A 203 -5.07 10.93 11.48
C THR A 203 -6.51 11.20 11.93
N THR A 204 -6.83 12.45 12.25
CA THR A 204 -8.18 12.86 12.67
C THR A 204 -9.19 12.65 11.55
N ARG A 205 -8.84 12.99 10.31
CA ARG A 205 -9.69 12.75 9.14
C ARG A 205 -9.93 11.27 8.91
N MET A 206 -8.88 10.44 8.92
CA MET A 206 -9.01 9.00 8.70
C MET A 206 -9.90 8.36 9.77
N ASN A 207 -9.72 8.74 11.03
CA ASN A 207 -10.57 8.30 12.13
C ASN A 207 -12.03 8.75 11.99
N LYS A 208 -12.30 9.89 11.36
CA LYS A 208 -13.67 10.30 11.01
C LYS A 208 -14.27 9.39 9.93
N VAL A 209 -13.48 8.99 8.93
CA VAL A 209 -13.93 8.04 7.89
C VAL A 209 -14.22 6.68 8.50
N VAL A 210 -13.34 6.16 9.37
CA VAL A 210 -13.57 4.91 10.14
C VAL A 210 -14.91 4.98 10.89
N ASN A 211 -15.14 6.07 11.62
CA ASN A 211 -16.39 6.30 12.37
C ASN A 211 -17.63 6.29 11.48
N GLN A 212 -17.54 6.88 10.29
CA GLN A 212 -18.66 6.94 9.35
C GLN A 212 -18.93 5.57 8.69
N ALA A 213 -17.88 4.88 8.27
CA ALA A 213 -17.96 3.52 7.74
C ALA A 213 -18.49 2.52 8.78
N ALA A 214 -18.24 2.80 10.06
CA ALA A 214 -18.68 1.95 11.16
C ALA A 214 -20.19 1.82 11.32
N GLN A 215 -20.94 2.85 10.95
CA GLN A 215 -22.41 2.89 11.14
C GLN A 215 -22.84 2.46 12.56
N GLY A 216 -22.05 2.76 13.59
CA GLY A 216 -22.33 2.38 14.99
C GLY A 216 -21.99 0.94 15.38
N LYS A 217 -21.30 0.17 14.53
CA LYS A 217 -20.84 -1.19 14.87
C LYS A 217 -19.57 -1.11 15.75
N GLY A 218 -19.74 -1.38 17.04
CA GLY A 218 -18.69 -1.20 18.07
C GLY A 218 -17.46 -2.11 18.00
N TRP A 219 -17.38 -3.06 17.05
CA TRP A 219 -16.17 -3.88 16.86
C TRP A 219 -15.03 -3.12 16.16
N LEU A 220 -15.27 -1.87 15.78
CA LEU A 220 -14.36 -1.11 14.93
C LEU A 220 -13.24 -0.34 15.67
N PHE A 221 -13.01 -0.62 16.95
CA PHE A 221 -11.96 0.05 17.74
C PHE A 221 -10.53 -0.30 17.29
N VAL A 222 -10.32 -1.47 16.67
CA VAL A 222 -8.99 -1.86 16.13
C VAL A 222 -8.63 -1.13 14.83
N HIS A 223 -9.50 -0.27 14.31
CA HIS A 223 -9.28 0.44 13.03
C HIS A 223 -8.88 1.90 13.19
N TYR A 224 -8.89 2.44 14.42
CA TYR A 224 -8.44 3.82 14.63
C TYR A 224 -6.95 3.94 14.39
N PHE A 225 -6.59 4.91 13.56
CA PHE A 225 -5.23 5.35 13.36
C PHE A 225 -4.70 5.99 14.66
N PRO A 226 -3.45 5.71 15.05
CA PRO A 226 -2.89 6.19 16.32
C PRO A 226 -2.88 7.72 16.40
N THR A 227 -3.60 8.29 17.36
CA THR A 227 -3.66 9.74 17.61
C THR A 227 -2.53 10.27 18.47
N GLN A 228 -1.57 9.40 18.83
CA GLN A 228 -0.42 9.79 19.62
C GLN A 228 0.45 10.77 18.83
N THR A 229 0.80 11.89 19.47
CA THR A 229 1.80 12.83 18.96
C THR A 229 3.20 12.25 19.16
N ILE A 230 3.94 12.11 18.07
CA ILE A 230 5.30 11.56 18.04
C ILE A 230 6.21 12.55 17.35
N ASN A 231 7.38 12.81 17.94
CA ASN A 231 8.45 13.57 17.31
C ASN A 231 9.08 12.73 16.17
N LYS A 232 9.07 13.27 14.93
CA LYS A 232 9.52 12.52 13.75
C LYS A 232 11.01 12.18 13.81
N ARG A 233 11.84 13.14 14.23
CA ARG A 233 13.28 12.97 14.40
C ARG A 233 13.64 11.89 15.42
N GLU A 234 13.06 11.96 16.62
CA GLU A 234 13.28 10.96 17.67
C GLU A 234 12.84 9.56 17.22
N LYS A 235 11.67 9.46 16.55
CA LYS A 235 11.20 8.19 16.00
C LYS A 235 12.18 7.64 14.98
N TRP A 236 12.59 8.46 14.01
CA TRP A 236 13.54 8.08 12.97
C TRP A 236 14.85 7.55 13.57
N GLU A 237 15.52 8.35 14.39
CA GLU A 237 16.81 7.99 15.00
C GLU A 237 16.68 6.71 15.84
N SER A 238 15.63 6.59 16.65
CA SER A 238 15.35 5.40 17.45
C SER A 238 15.18 4.14 16.59
N ARG A 239 14.42 4.22 15.48
CA ARG A 239 14.20 3.07 14.59
C ARG A 239 15.42 2.69 13.78
N VAL A 240 16.24 3.65 13.35
CA VAL A 240 17.50 3.32 12.65
C VAL A 240 18.52 2.70 13.60
N ARG A 241 18.72 3.26 14.80
CA ARG A 241 19.70 2.75 15.79
C ARG A 241 19.33 1.35 16.31
N SER A 242 18.05 0.99 16.30
CA SER A 242 17.56 -0.30 16.79
C SER A 242 17.53 -1.44 15.76
N LYS A 243 18.06 -1.26 14.55
CA LYS A 243 18.11 -2.30 13.49
C LYS A 243 18.61 -3.66 13.98
N LYS A 244 19.70 -3.69 14.76
CA LYS A 244 20.27 -4.93 15.29
C LYS A 244 19.34 -5.62 16.29
N GLY A 245 18.56 -4.86 17.06
CA GLY A 245 17.55 -5.39 17.96
C GLY A 245 16.35 -6.03 17.25
N ARG A 246 16.17 -5.76 15.95
CA ARG A 246 15.12 -6.39 15.12
C ARG A 246 15.59 -7.66 14.41
N LEU A 247 16.85 -8.06 14.59
CA LEU A 247 17.29 -9.38 14.15
C LEU A 247 16.53 -10.43 14.98
N GLY A 248 15.81 -11.30 14.28
CA GLY A 248 15.16 -12.46 14.89
C GLY A 248 16.15 -13.62 15.05
N TRP A 249 15.69 -14.70 15.69
CA TRP A 249 16.49 -15.92 15.86
C TRP A 249 16.89 -16.60 14.54
N THR A 250 16.21 -16.29 13.43
CA THR A 250 16.51 -16.81 12.07
C THR A 250 17.46 -15.93 11.27
N THR A 251 17.86 -14.76 11.78
CA THR A 251 18.71 -13.79 11.07
C THR A 251 20.00 -13.55 11.86
N PRO A 252 21.00 -14.44 11.72
CA PRO A 252 22.23 -14.31 12.49
C PRO A 252 23.03 -13.06 12.10
N ASP A 253 23.50 -12.33 13.10
CA ASP A 253 24.17 -11.03 12.97
C ASP A 253 25.48 -11.05 12.16
N HIS A 254 26.15 -12.20 12.09
CA HIS A 254 27.35 -12.37 11.28
C HIS A 254 27.03 -12.36 9.77
N LEU A 255 25.83 -12.75 9.35
CA LEU A 255 25.38 -12.75 7.94
C LEU A 255 24.53 -11.52 7.58
N PHE A 256 23.75 -11.00 8.52
CA PHE A 256 22.73 -9.97 8.27
C PHE A 256 23.12 -8.59 8.80
N ASP A 257 22.89 -7.55 7.99
CA ASP A 257 22.97 -6.15 8.41
C ASP A 257 21.69 -5.69 9.10
N THR A 258 20.54 -6.10 8.59
CA THR A 258 19.20 -5.81 9.12
C THR A 258 18.35 -7.08 9.10
N ARG A 259 17.10 -7.00 9.59
CA ARG A 259 16.14 -8.10 9.51
C ARG A 259 15.96 -8.70 8.10
N PHE A 260 16.17 -7.92 7.04
CA PHE A 260 15.91 -8.35 5.66
C PHE A 260 17.14 -8.32 4.74
N ARG A 261 18.31 -7.90 5.24
CA ARG A 261 19.46 -7.61 4.38
C ARG A 261 20.69 -8.37 4.80
N LEU A 262 21.23 -9.13 3.84
CA LEU A 262 22.55 -9.73 3.95
C LEU A 262 23.63 -8.66 3.81
N LYS A 263 24.74 -8.86 4.52
CA LYS A 263 25.92 -8.01 4.40
C LYS A 263 26.40 -7.95 2.96
N GLY A 264 26.63 -6.74 2.46
CA GLY A 264 27.13 -6.49 1.09
C GLY A 264 26.13 -6.74 -0.04
N SER A 265 24.85 -7.04 0.26
CA SER A 265 23.84 -7.21 -0.78
C SER A 265 23.51 -5.88 -1.49
N PRO A 266 23.27 -5.88 -2.81
CA PRO A 266 22.91 -4.67 -3.56
C PRO A 266 21.49 -4.22 -3.24
N ASP A 267 21.20 -2.93 -3.44
CA ASP A 267 19.90 -2.34 -3.12
C ASP A 267 18.74 -3.07 -3.83
N PRO A 268 17.67 -3.47 -3.11
CA PRO A 268 16.63 -4.34 -3.65
C PRO A 268 15.94 -3.79 -4.91
N TRP A 269 15.68 -2.48 -4.95
CA TRP A 269 14.97 -1.83 -6.05
C TRP A 269 15.81 -1.72 -7.34
N THR A 270 17.11 -2.05 -7.28
CA THR A 270 18.00 -2.12 -8.45
C THR A 270 18.01 -3.51 -9.10
N GLN A 271 17.48 -4.53 -8.40
CA GLN A 271 17.55 -5.92 -8.82
C GLN A 271 16.30 -6.35 -9.59
N LYS A 272 16.49 -7.13 -10.65
CA LYS A 272 15.37 -7.77 -11.37
C LYS A 272 14.77 -8.86 -10.48
N ARG A 273 13.51 -8.67 -10.07
CA ARG A 273 12.76 -9.59 -9.21
C ARG A 273 11.39 -9.87 -9.81
N MET A 274 10.89 -11.09 -9.62
CA MET A 274 9.58 -11.49 -10.13
C MET A 274 8.42 -10.88 -9.32
N SER A 275 8.67 -10.43 -8.09
CA SER A 275 7.66 -9.88 -7.18
C SER A 275 7.41 -8.37 -7.37
N CYS A 276 8.16 -7.71 -8.26
CA CYS A 276 8.17 -6.26 -8.45
C CYS A 276 8.37 -5.85 -9.92
#